data_AF-A0A2S2PUI5-F1
#
_entry.id   AF-A0A2S2PUI5-F1
#
_cell.length_a   1.000
_cell.length_b   1.000
_cell.length_c   1.000
_cell.angle_alpha   90.00
_cell.angle_beta   90.00
_cell.angle_gamma   90.00
#
_symmetry.space_group_name_H-M   'P 1'
#
loop_
_entity.id
_entity.type
_entity.pdbx_description
1 polymer ?
#
loop_
_entity_poly.entity_id
_entity_poly.type
_entity_poly.pdbx_seq_one_letter_code
_entity_poly.pdbx_strand_id
1 'polypeptide(L)'
;DMYNGIPDWVYTEEIFGSNSAMWFSKRGKNLAYATFNEELVPMVYLPTYGIPDTMYDQYSRTFSYHYPKVDDPNPIVELFVQVINTTNEPMPIPIKPVKQYSNETILYTVGWSDDEHLYVMWMNRIQNESHLVHYHISNNTVEVAEMMEFRQENGWLNFRQSLIFNPVNQIALIYPIEQDDGDMYRHVCVISSGKVMPITTDIIWPI
;
A
#
# COMPACT_ATOMS: atom_id res chain seq x y z
N ASP A 1 -18.97 3.93 4.24
CA ASP A 1 -18.48 5.30 3.94
C ASP A 1 -17.50 5.26 2.76
N MET A 2 -17.17 6.43 2.18
CA MET A 2 -16.19 6.56 1.10
C MET A 2 -15.13 7.58 1.49
N TYR A 3 -13.87 7.17 1.48
CA TYR A 3 -12.71 8.00 1.80
C TYR A 3 -11.85 8.22 0.57
N ASN A 4 -11.26 9.42 0.44
CA ASN A 4 -10.40 9.79 -0.68
C ASN A 4 -9.14 10.45 -0.13
N GLY A 5 -7.97 9.88 -0.40
CA GLY A 5 -6.67 10.40 0.05
C GLY A 5 -6.37 10.25 1.55
N ILE A 6 -7.33 9.72 2.31
CA ILE A 6 -7.15 9.31 3.70
C ILE A 6 -7.51 7.82 3.81
N PRO A 7 -6.71 7.01 4.52
CA PRO A 7 -7.00 5.60 4.71
C PRO A 7 -8.17 5.41 5.67
N ASP A 8 -8.84 4.26 5.54
CA ASP A 8 -9.79 3.78 6.53
C ASP A 8 -9.06 3.20 7.77
N TRP A 9 -9.79 2.59 8.70
CA TRP A 9 -9.19 2.07 9.93
C TRP A 9 -8.12 1.01 9.65
N VAL A 10 -8.43 -0.01 8.84
CA VAL A 10 -7.50 -1.14 8.60
C VAL A 10 -6.29 -0.71 7.78
N TYR A 11 -6.46 0.20 6.81
CA TYR A 11 -5.32 0.72 6.06
C TYR A 11 -4.44 1.66 6.89
N THR A 12 -5.03 2.42 7.83
CA THR A 12 -4.26 3.27 8.75
C THR A 12 -3.36 2.43 9.63
N GLU A 13 -3.93 1.44 10.33
CA GLU A 13 -3.23 0.69 11.38
C GLU A 13 -2.38 -0.46 10.81
N GLU A 14 -2.90 -1.19 9.82
CA GLU A 14 -2.35 -2.49 9.44
C GLU A 14 -1.64 -2.52 8.08
N ILE A 15 -1.96 -1.61 7.16
CA ILE A 15 -1.34 -1.63 5.83
C ILE A 15 -0.30 -0.52 5.69
N PHE A 16 -0.70 0.74 5.86
CA PHE A 16 0.19 1.88 5.63
C PHE A 16 0.92 2.36 6.88
N GLY A 17 0.36 2.18 8.09
CA GLY A 17 0.93 2.77 9.31
C GLY A 17 0.97 4.30 9.25
N SER A 18 0.04 4.92 8.52
CA SER A 18 0.00 6.35 8.21
C SER A 18 -1.46 6.80 8.09
N ASN A 19 -1.73 8.05 8.47
CA ASN A 19 -3.04 8.70 8.30
C ASN A 19 -3.23 9.35 6.93
N SER A 20 -2.29 9.17 6.00
CA SER A 20 -2.35 9.70 4.65
C SER A 20 -2.27 8.57 3.62
N ALA A 21 -3.17 8.62 2.64
CA ALA A 21 -3.20 7.74 1.47
C ALA A 21 -3.02 8.57 0.20
N MET A 22 -2.07 9.51 0.25
CA MET A 22 -1.70 10.45 -0.80
C MET A 22 -0.19 10.48 -0.97
N TRP A 23 0.27 10.49 -2.22
CA TRP A 23 1.69 10.48 -2.56
C TRP A 23 1.94 11.47 -3.70
N PHE A 24 2.58 12.60 -3.37
CA PHE A 24 3.05 13.55 -4.37
C PHE A 24 4.25 12.96 -5.13
N SER A 25 4.29 13.22 -6.43
CA SER A 25 5.48 12.99 -7.24
C SER A 25 6.63 13.91 -6.82
N LYS A 26 7.87 13.61 -7.21
CA LYS A 26 9.07 14.28 -6.64
C LYS A 26 9.05 15.81 -6.73
N ARG A 27 8.51 16.38 -7.82
CA ARG A 27 8.37 17.84 -7.99
C ARG A 27 6.92 18.32 -7.88
N GLY A 28 6.01 17.46 -7.44
CA GLY A 28 4.59 17.79 -7.27
C GLY A 28 3.85 18.05 -8.59
N LYS A 29 4.27 17.41 -9.69
CA LYS A 29 3.51 17.44 -10.96
C LYS A 29 2.22 16.61 -10.84
N ASN A 30 2.32 15.48 -10.16
CA ASN A 30 1.26 14.49 -10.01
C ASN A 30 0.99 14.20 -8.52
N LEU A 31 -0.26 13.87 -8.21
CA LEU A 31 -0.70 13.37 -6.92
C LEU A 31 -1.33 12.00 -7.12
N ALA A 32 -0.72 10.95 -6.58
CA ALA A 32 -1.40 9.67 -6.41
C ALA A 32 -2.25 9.71 -5.14
N TYR A 33 -3.48 9.21 -5.19
CA TYR A 33 -4.33 9.07 -4.01
C TYR A 33 -5.19 7.83 -4.11
N ALA A 34 -5.40 7.16 -2.96
CA ALA A 34 -6.27 6.00 -2.89
C ALA A 34 -7.68 6.39 -2.43
N THR A 35 -8.67 5.63 -2.88
CA THR A 35 -10.05 5.70 -2.39
C THR A 35 -10.42 4.40 -1.70
N PHE A 36 -11.24 4.48 -0.66
CA PHE A 36 -11.64 3.35 0.17
C PHE A 36 -13.16 3.34 0.29
N ASN A 37 -13.79 2.31 -0.26
CA ASN A 37 -15.22 2.08 -0.11
C ASN A 37 -15.47 1.03 0.98
N GLU A 38 -16.04 1.48 2.10
CA GLU A 38 -16.37 0.62 3.24
C GLU A 38 -17.81 0.10 3.23
N GLU A 39 -18.57 0.24 2.14
CA GLU A 39 -19.98 -0.17 2.07
C GLU A 39 -20.24 -1.63 2.49
N LEU A 40 -19.29 -2.53 2.23
CA LEU A 40 -19.38 -3.95 2.59
C LEU A 40 -18.70 -4.30 3.91
N VAL A 41 -18.03 -3.34 4.55
CA VAL A 41 -17.29 -3.56 5.79
C VAL A 41 -18.31 -3.54 6.96
N PRO A 42 -18.27 -4.50 7.89
CA PRO A 42 -19.15 -4.46 9.05
C PRO A 42 -18.83 -3.28 9.99
N MET A 43 -19.86 -2.73 10.65
CA MET A 43 -19.66 -1.77 11.74
C MET A 43 -19.48 -2.46 13.08
N VAL A 44 -18.58 -1.91 13.90
CA VAL A 44 -18.52 -2.18 15.33
C VAL A 44 -19.20 -1.06 16.11
N TYR A 45 -19.83 -1.42 17.23
CA TYR A 45 -20.54 -0.49 18.11
C TYR A 45 -19.93 -0.54 19.51
N LEU A 46 -19.41 0.58 19.98
CA LEU A 46 -18.75 0.73 21.26
C LEU A 46 -19.52 1.70 22.15
N PRO A 47 -19.81 1.35 23.41
CA PRO A 47 -20.43 2.28 24.34
C PRO A 47 -19.45 3.38 24.75
N THR A 48 -19.95 4.61 24.80
CA THR A 48 -19.24 5.79 25.32
C THR A 48 -20.02 6.35 26.50
N TYR A 49 -19.34 6.47 27.64
CA TYR A 49 -19.97 6.87 28.91
C TYR A 49 -19.83 8.38 29.20
N GLY A 50 -19.14 9.11 28.33
CA GLY A 50 -18.91 10.55 28.47
C GLY A 50 -18.03 10.94 29.66
N ILE A 51 -18.08 12.21 30.04
CA ILE A 51 -17.32 12.77 31.15
C ILE A 51 -18.21 12.79 32.42
N PRO A 52 -17.75 12.20 33.55
CA PRO A 52 -18.47 12.22 34.81
C PRO A 52 -18.86 13.62 35.27
N ASP A 53 -19.97 13.71 36.02
CA ASP A 53 -20.50 14.95 36.64
C ASP A 53 -20.83 16.09 35.65
N THR A 54 -21.04 15.77 34.37
CA THR A 54 -21.51 16.74 33.38
C THR A 54 -22.99 16.55 33.07
N MET A 55 -23.71 17.65 32.87
CA MET A 55 -25.11 17.60 32.39
C MET A 55 -25.22 17.15 30.93
N TYR A 56 -24.13 17.21 30.16
CA TYR A 56 -24.10 16.84 28.75
C TYR A 56 -24.07 15.32 28.52
N ASP A 57 -23.54 14.55 29.47
CA ASP A 57 -23.33 13.11 29.34
C ASP A 57 -24.19 12.29 30.33
N GLN A 58 -25.43 12.72 30.57
CA GLN A 58 -26.38 12.00 31.44
C GLN A 58 -26.79 10.61 30.91
N TYR A 59 -26.61 10.36 29.61
CA TYR A 59 -26.93 9.10 28.96
C TYR A 59 -25.75 8.62 28.13
N SER A 60 -25.45 7.32 28.21
CA SER A 60 -24.45 6.68 27.37
C SER A 60 -24.79 6.82 25.89
N ARG A 61 -23.79 7.00 25.05
CA ARG A 61 -23.93 7.05 23.59
C ARG A 61 -23.20 5.87 22.96
N THR A 62 -23.53 5.58 21.71
CA THR A 62 -22.81 4.56 20.94
C THR A 62 -21.90 5.26 19.94
N PHE A 63 -20.61 4.94 19.98
CA PHE A 63 -19.66 5.25 18.93
C PHE A 63 -19.57 4.04 17.99
N SER A 64 -19.65 4.28 16.68
CA SER A 64 -19.54 3.20 15.69
C SER A 64 -18.66 3.61 14.53
N TYR A 65 -17.97 2.63 13.97
CA TYR A 65 -17.11 2.79 12.80
C TYR A 65 -16.97 1.42 12.09
N HIS A 66 -16.60 1.45 10.82
CA HIS A 66 -16.33 0.23 10.06
C HIS A 66 -15.05 -0.44 10.57
N TYR A 67 -15.12 -1.74 10.82
CA TYR A 67 -14.02 -2.54 11.34
C TYR A 67 -14.13 -3.97 10.79
N PRO A 68 -13.30 -4.36 9.81
CA PRO A 68 -13.28 -5.72 9.32
C PRO A 68 -12.59 -6.62 10.35
N LYS A 69 -13.30 -7.60 10.91
CA LYS A 69 -12.64 -8.69 11.65
C LYS A 69 -12.03 -9.68 10.65
N VAL A 70 -11.30 -10.66 11.19
CA VAL A 70 -10.84 -11.80 10.41
C VAL A 70 -12.01 -12.38 9.61
N ASP A 71 -11.79 -12.61 8.32
CA ASP A 71 -12.75 -13.10 7.32
C ASP A 71 -13.90 -12.16 6.92
N ASP A 72 -14.08 -10.99 7.55
CA ASP A 72 -15.03 -9.98 7.07
C ASP A 72 -14.55 -9.32 5.77
N PRO A 73 -15.43 -8.76 4.92
CA PRO A 73 -15.00 -8.02 3.73
C PRO A 73 -14.10 -6.83 4.09
N ASN A 74 -13.00 -6.67 3.36
CA ASN A 74 -12.17 -5.46 3.45
C ASN A 74 -12.81 -4.30 2.69
N PRO A 75 -12.39 -3.04 2.95
CA PRO A 75 -12.72 -1.93 2.06
C PRO A 75 -12.27 -2.24 0.63
N ILE A 76 -13.09 -1.86 -0.35
CA ILE A 76 -12.67 -1.88 -1.76
C ILE A 76 -11.75 -0.68 -1.97
N VAL A 77 -10.50 -0.95 -2.36
CA VAL A 77 -9.50 0.08 -2.63
C VAL A 77 -9.33 0.33 -4.12
N GLU A 78 -9.26 1.60 -4.51
CA GLU A 78 -8.86 2.01 -5.86
C GLU A 78 -7.75 3.07 -5.76
N LEU A 79 -6.88 3.13 -6.77
CA LEU A 79 -5.78 4.09 -6.82
C LEU A 79 -5.92 4.98 -8.06
N PHE A 80 -5.73 6.27 -7.88
CA PHE A 80 -5.80 7.25 -8.96
C PHE A 80 -4.56 8.15 -8.96
N VAL A 81 -4.26 8.72 -10.12
CA VAL A 81 -3.27 9.79 -10.27
C VAL A 81 -3.92 11.02 -10.88
N GLN A 82 -3.84 12.14 -10.18
CA GLN A 82 -4.29 13.45 -10.64
C GLN A 82 -3.09 14.30 -11.05
N VAL A 83 -3.16 14.95 -12.21
CA VAL A 83 -2.22 16.02 -12.58
C VAL A 83 -2.69 17.32 -11.93
N ILE A 84 -1.86 17.93 -11.08
CA ILE A 84 -2.29 19.02 -10.16
C ILE A 84 -1.88 20.43 -10.58
N ASN A 85 -1.09 20.58 -11.66
CA ASN A 85 -0.61 21.87 -12.14
C ASN A 85 -0.99 22.10 -13.61
N THR A 86 -2.29 22.02 -13.91
CA THR A 86 -2.82 22.21 -15.27
C THR A 86 -4.08 23.05 -15.24
N THR A 87 -4.29 23.89 -16.26
CA THR A 87 -5.49 24.74 -16.38
C THR A 87 -6.76 23.98 -16.70
N ASN A 88 -6.66 22.72 -17.14
CA ASN A 88 -7.77 21.98 -17.74
C ASN A 88 -8.32 20.85 -16.83
N GLU A 89 -7.84 20.73 -15.58
CA GLU A 89 -8.27 19.73 -14.58
C GLU A 89 -8.62 18.36 -15.20
N PRO A 90 -7.65 17.63 -15.76
CA PRO A 90 -7.92 16.36 -16.41
C PRO A 90 -8.53 15.37 -15.41
N MET A 91 -9.34 14.45 -15.92
CA MET A 91 -9.88 13.35 -15.11
C MET A 91 -8.72 12.55 -14.46
N PRO A 92 -8.86 12.11 -13.20
CA PRO A 92 -7.89 11.25 -12.55
C PRO A 92 -7.65 9.96 -13.36
N ILE A 93 -6.39 9.57 -13.49
CA ILE A 93 -5.96 8.37 -14.19
C ILE A 93 -6.10 7.18 -13.24
N PRO A 94 -6.93 6.16 -13.52
CA PRO A 94 -7.02 4.98 -12.68
C PRO A 94 -5.77 4.11 -12.81
N ILE A 95 -5.17 3.74 -11.69
CA ILE A 95 -4.03 2.83 -11.60
C ILE A 95 -4.55 1.47 -11.14
N LYS A 96 -4.50 0.48 -12.02
CA LYS A 96 -5.08 -0.85 -11.78
C LYS A 96 -3.99 -1.89 -11.54
N PRO A 97 -4.20 -2.84 -10.62
CA PRO A 97 -3.33 -4.01 -10.53
C PRO A 97 -3.36 -4.76 -11.86
N VAL A 98 -2.19 -5.25 -12.27
CA VAL A 98 -2.06 -5.96 -13.55
C VAL A 98 -2.52 -7.41 -13.41
N LYS A 99 -2.30 -8.00 -12.23
CA LYS A 99 -2.81 -9.32 -11.86
C LYS A 99 -3.95 -9.18 -10.88
N GLN A 100 -5.08 -9.79 -11.21
CA GLN A 100 -6.21 -9.92 -10.28
C GLN A 100 -6.00 -11.17 -9.43
N TYR A 101 -6.15 -11.03 -8.13
CA TYR A 101 -6.18 -12.18 -7.22
C TYR A 101 -7.58 -12.79 -7.19
N SER A 102 -7.69 -14.05 -6.76
CA SER A 102 -8.98 -14.76 -6.69
C SER A 102 -9.96 -14.12 -5.71
N ASN A 103 -9.44 -13.43 -4.70
CA ASN A 103 -10.19 -12.76 -3.64
C ASN A 103 -9.93 -11.24 -3.75
N GLU A 104 -9.81 -10.57 -2.62
CA GLU A 104 -9.50 -9.14 -2.56
C GLU A 104 -8.02 -8.86 -2.88
N THR A 105 -7.79 -7.71 -3.52
CA THR A 105 -6.47 -7.16 -3.76
C THR A 105 -6.20 -6.03 -2.77
N ILE A 106 -5.07 -6.10 -2.08
CA ILE A 106 -4.61 -5.09 -1.12
C ILE A 106 -3.64 -4.15 -1.83
N LEU A 107 -3.86 -2.84 -1.69
CA LEU A 107 -2.90 -1.81 -2.07
C LEU A 107 -1.86 -1.65 -0.96
N TYR A 108 -0.65 -2.18 -1.11
CA TYR A 108 0.29 -2.29 0.01
C TYR A 108 1.27 -1.12 0.09
N THR A 109 1.84 -0.69 -1.04
CA THR A 109 2.78 0.43 -1.08
C THR A 109 2.61 1.21 -2.38
N VAL A 110 2.74 2.52 -2.28
CA VAL A 110 2.76 3.46 -3.41
C VAL A 110 3.98 4.36 -3.25
N GLY A 111 4.74 4.55 -4.31
CA GLY A 111 5.92 5.43 -4.26
C GLY A 111 6.36 5.91 -5.63
N TRP A 112 6.83 7.15 -5.70
CA TRP A 112 7.36 7.75 -6.91
C TRP A 112 8.89 7.71 -6.91
N SER A 113 9.50 7.30 -8.03
CA SER A 113 10.93 7.51 -8.27
C SER A 113 11.20 8.91 -8.81
N ASP A 114 10.34 9.41 -9.70
CA ASP A 114 10.37 10.77 -10.25
C ASP A 114 8.94 11.34 -10.46
N ASP A 115 8.72 12.18 -11.48
CA ASP A 115 7.40 12.75 -11.80
C ASP A 115 6.57 11.94 -12.78
N GLU A 116 7.14 10.92 -13.42
CA GLU A 116 6.50 10.13 -14.47
C GLU A 116 6.50 8.64 -14.13
N HIS A 117 7.30 8.20 -13.15
CA HIS A 117 7.45 6.80 -12.78
C HIS A 117 6.89 6.54 -11.38
N LEU A 118 5.77 5.80 -11.34
CA LEU A 118 5.05 5.39 -10.14
C LEU A 118 5.23 3.89 -9.92
N TYR A 119 5.54 3.50 -8.69
CA TYR A 119 5.62 2.12 -8.26
C TYR A 119 4.49 1.79 -7.30
N VAL A 120 3.82 0.67 -7.55
CA VAL A 120 2.74 0.19 -6.69
C VAL A 120 2.92 -1.29 -6.40
N MET A 121 2.87 -1.64 -5.12
CA MET A 121 2.86 -3.02 -4.67
C MET A 121 1.43 -3.44 -4.35
N TRP A 122 0.96 -4.46 -5.05
CA TRP A 122 -0.34 -5.08 -4.84
C TRP A 122 -0.14 -6.46 -4.21
N MET A 123 -1.04 -6.86 -3.31
CA MET A 123 -0.98 -8.16 -2.64
C MET A 123 -2.33 -8.87 -2.66
N ASN A 124 -2.30 -10.20 -2.57
CA ASN A 124 -3.52 -10.94 -2.27
C ASN A 124 -3.91 -10.78 -0.80
N ARG A 125 -5.19 -11.04 -0.49
CA ARG A 125 -5.73 -11.03 0.88
C ARG A 125 -4.96 -11.92 1.88
N ILE A 126 -4.40 -13.04 1.43
CA ILE A 126 -3.62 -13.97 2.25
C ILE A 126 -2.19 -13.44 2.54
N GLN A 127 -1.76 -12.42 1.80
CA GLN A 127 -0.47 -11.75 1.92
C GLN A 127 0.75 -12.66 1.69
N ASN A 128 0.60 -13.68 0.85
CA ASN A 128 1.69 -14.60 0.48
C ASN A 128 2.07 -14.51 -1.00
N GLU A 129 1.31 -13.75 -1.80
CA GLU A 129 1.61 -13.40 -3.18
C GLU A 129 1.50 -11.89 -3.36
N SER A 130 2.51 -11.28 -3.98
CA SER A 130 2.50 -9.86 -4.33
C SER A 130 3.04 -9.63 -5.73
N HIS A 131 2.69 -8.49 -6.32
CA HIS A 131 3.35 -7.99 -7.50
C HIS A 131 3.63 -6.49 -7.38
N LEU A 132 4.87 -6.11 -7.65
CA LEU A 132 5.33 -4.74 -7.74
C LEU A 132 5.27 -4.30 -9.20
N VAL A 133 4.51 -3.25 -9.46
CA VAL A 133 4.28 -2.74 -10.81
C VAL A 133 4.90 -1.36 -10.94
N HIS A 134 5.66 -1.18 -12.00
CA HIS A 134 6.18 0.10 -12.45
C HIS A 134 5.24 0.66 -13.53
N TYR A 135 4.59 1.78 -13.22
CA TYR A 135 3.75 2.53 -14.13
C TYR A 135 4.49 3.77 -14.64
N HIS A 136 4.53 3.92 -15.95
CA HIS A 136 4.99 5.13 -16.62
C HIS A 136 3.78 6.01 -16.96
N ILE A 137 3.77 7.23 -16.45
CA ILE A 137 2.67 8.19 -16.50
C ILE A 137 3.15 9.40 -17.28
N SER A 138 2.69 9.50 -18.52
CA SER A 138 3.01 10.59 -19.42
C SER A 138 1.78 11.01 -20.21
N ASN A 139 1.67 12.30 -20.56
CA ASN A 139 0.59 12.84 -21.38
C ASN A 139 -0.84 12.44 -20.92
N ASN A 140 -1.06 12.38 -19.60
CA ASN A 140 -2.32 11.97 -18.99
C ASN A 140 -2.76 10.52 -19.32
N THR A 141 -1.79 9.67 -19.63
CA THR A 141 -1.96 8.23 -19.87
C THR A 141 -1.05 7.43 -18.94
N VAL A 142 -1.38 6.16 -18.76
CA VAL A 142 -0.59 5.23 -17.94
C VAL A 142 -0.24 3.99 -18.76
N GLU A 143 1.03 3.60 -18.70
CA GLU A 143 1.56 2.39 -19.29
C GLU A 143 2.25 1.54 -18.22
N VAL A 144 2.15 0.22 -18.33
CA VAL A 144 2.89 -0.69 -17.46
C VAL A 144 4.26 -0.91 -18.07
N ALA A 145 5.30 -0.37 -17.43
CA ALA A 145 6.68 -0.48 -17.89
C ALA A 145 7.32 -1.81 -17.47
N GLU A 146 7.07 -2.24 -16.23
CA GLU A 146 7.63 -3.47 -15.67
C GLU A 146 6.71 -4.04 -14.57
N MET A 147 6.76 -5.36 -14.38
CA MET A 147 6.16 -6.04 -13.24
C MET A 147 7.15 -7.06 -12.68
N MET A 148 7.21 -7.13 -11.35
CA MET A 148 7.88 -8.20 -10.62
C MET A 148 6.92 -8.88 -9.66
N GLU A 149 6.91 -10.22 -9.66
CA GLU A 149 6.14 -11.01 -8.69
C GLU A 149 7.00 -11.46 -7.50
N PHE A 150 6.37 -11.57 -6.35
CA PHE A 150 6.95 -12.16 -5.14
C PHE A 150 5.99 -13.20 -4.57
N ARG A 151 6.55 -14.27 -4.01
CA ARG A 151 5.78 -15.36 -3.40
C ARG A 151 6.50 -15.94 -2.20
N GLN A 152 5.72 -16.32 -1.18
CA GLN A 152 6.17 -17.09 -0.03
C GLN A 152 5.21 -18.28 0.15
N GLU A 153 5.69 -19.51 -0.06
CA GLU A 153 4.80 -20.68 0.01
C GLU A 153 4.40 -21.05 1.44
N ASN A 154 5.36 -20.95 2.37
CA ASN A 154 5.20 -21.39 3.76
C ASN A 154 5.18 -20.22 4.76
N GLY A 155 4.69 -19.06 4.32
CA GLY A 155 4.69 -17.84 5.15
C GLY A 155 3.97 -16.69 4.47
N TRP A 156 4.29 -15.48 4.90
CA TRP A 156 3.74 -14.24 4.36
C TRP A 156 4.86 -13.29 3.90
N LEU A 157 4.51 -12.42 2.98
CA LEU A 157 5.36 -11.34 2.51
C LEU A 157 5.29 -10.17 3.48
N ASN A 158 6.43 -9.53 3.75
CA ASN A 158 6.51 -8.37 4.63
C ASN A 158 7.45 -7.31 4.05
N PHE A 159 6.87 -6.19 3.59
CA PHE A 159 7.60 -5.04 3.06
C PHE A 159 7.32 -3.74 3.84
N ARG A 160 6.69 -3.78 5.03
CA ARG A 160 6.19 -2.61 5.81
C ARG A 160 7.19 -1.46 6.01
N GLN A 161 8.51 -1.69 5.89
CA GLN A 161 9.55 -0.70 6.19
C GLN A 161 10.65 -0.60 5.12
N SER A 162 10.42 -1.13 3.92
CA SER A 162 11.55 -1.57 3.09
C SER A 162 11.38 -1.29 1.60
N LEU A 163 10.88 -0.13 1.20
CA LEU A 163 10.89 0.25 -0.21
C LEU A 163 11.42 1.68 -0.37
N ILE A 164 12.64 1.79 -0.88
CA ILE A 164 13.27 3.08 -1.21
C ILE A 164 13.40 3.16 -2.73
N PHE A 165 12.78 4.18 -3.31
CA PHE A 165 12.83 4.47 -4.74
C PHE A 165 13.87 5.55 -5.02
N ASN A 166 14.84 5.26 -5.89
CA ASN A 166 15.81 6.25 -6.32
C ASN A 166 15.41 6.89 -7.68
N PRO A 167 16.01 8.04 -8.06
CA PRO A 167 15.69 8.72 -9.32
C PRO A 167 16.11 7.98 -10.61
N VAL A 168 16.83 6.85 -10.49
CA VAL A 168 17.21 6.00 -11.63
C VAL A 168 16.39 4.70 -11.66
N ASN A 169 15.18 4.73 -11.10
CA ASN A 169 14.21 3.64 -11.17
C ASN A 169 14.68 2.32 -10.55
N GLN A 170 15.55 2.39 -9.54
CA GLN A 170 15.92 1.26 -8.69
C GLN A 170 15.19 1.32 -7.36
N ILE A 171 14.97 0.13 -6.80
CA ILE A 171 14.17 -0.05 -5.59
C ILE A 171 15.00 -0.84 -4.61
N ALA A 172 15.33 -0.26 -3.45
CA ALA A 172 15.95 -1.02 -2.37
C ALA A 172 14.85 -1.62 -1.47
N LEU A 173 15.00 -2.90 -1.13
CA LEU A 173 14.10 -3.61 -0.24
C LEU A 173 14.78 -4.62 0.67
N ILE A 174 14.05 -5.06 1.68
CA ILE A 174 14.45 -6.20 2.51
C ILE A 174 13.66 -7.41 2.04
N TYR A 175 14.34 -8.41 1.49
CA TYR A 175 13.71 -9.61 0.94
C TYR A 175 14.46 -10.88 1.36
N PRO A 176 13.77 -12.01 1.61
CA PRO A 176 14.41 -13.28 1.89
C PRO A 176 15.20 -13.80 0.68
N ILE A 177 16.46 -14.20 0.89
CA ILE A 177 17.34 -14.81 -0.11
C ILE A 177 17.92 -16.10 0.49
N GLU A 178 17.96 -17.15 -0.31
CA GLU A 178 18.56 -18.44 0.07
C GLU A 178 20.06 -18.27 0.33
N GLN A 179 20.55 -18.79 1.46
CA GLN A 179 21.95 -18.77 1.84
C GLN A 179 22.59 -20.17 1.65
N ASP A 180 23.89 -20.29 1.89
CA ASP A 180 24.65 -21.53 1.67
C ASP A 180 24.18 -22.73 2.52
N ASP A 181 23.44 -22.48 3.62
CA ASP A 181 22.81 -23.51 4.45
C ASP A 181 21.46 -24.02 3.90
N GLY A 182 20.95 -23.40 2.83
CA GLY A 182 19.66 -23.71 2.20
C GLY A 182 18.47 -23.01 2.86
N ASP A 183 18.70 -22.22 3.91
CA ASP A 183 17.65 -21.44 4.58
C ASP A 183 17.51 -20.04 3.98
N MET A 184 16.33 -19.42 4.21
CA MET A 184 15.98 -18.11 3.67
C MET A 184 16.19 -17.02 4.73
N TYR A 185 17.11 -16.09 4.50
CA TYR A 185 17.38 -14.97 5.41
C TYR A 185 17.06 -13.63 4.75
N ARG A 186 16.60 -12.67 5.55
CA ARG A 186 16.24 -11.33 5.06
C ARG A 186 17.50 -10.50 4.80
N HIS A 187 17.69 -10.10 3.54
CA HIS A 187 18.81 -9.27 3.12
C HIS A 187 18.32 -7.96 2.52
N VAL A 188 19.18 -6.94 2.57
CA VAL A 188 18.99 -5.75 1.73
C VAL A 188 19.28 -6.14 0.29
N CYS A 189 18.30 -5.90 -0.57
CA CYS A 189 18.33 -6.18 -1.99
C CYS A 189 18.03 -4.91 -2.78
N VAL A 190 18.52 -4.85 -4.00
CA VAL A 190 18.17 -3.82 -4.99
C VAL A 190 17.48 -4.50 -6.16
N ILE A 191 16.31 -4.00 -6.53
CA ILE A 191 15.66 -4.33 -7.78
C ILE A 191 16.20 -3.40 -8.86
N SER A 192 16.78 -3.99 -9.89
CA SER A 192 17.22 -3.28 -11.09
C SER A 192 17.01 -4.19 -12.29
N SER A 193 16.40 -3.67 -13.35
CA SER A 193 16.16 -4.42 -14.60
C SER A 193 15.45 -5.76 -14.37
N GLY A 194 14.40 -5.75 -13.55
CA GLY A 194 13.54 -6.92 -13.31
C GLY A 194 14.16 -8.01 -12.44
N LYS A 195 15.29 -7.74 -11.78
CA LYS A 195 15.98 -8.71 -10.94
C LYS A 195 16.19 -8.17 -9.54
N VAL A 196 15.90 -9.00 -8.55
CA VAL A 196 16.32 -8.79 -7.15
C VAL A 196 17.77 -9.19 -7.02
N MET A 197 18.62 -8.25 -6.64
CA MET A 197 20.04 -8.47 -6.40
C MET A 197 20.35 -8.20 -4.92
N PRO A 198 20.75 -9.20 -4.12
CA PRO A 198 21.21 -8.96 -2.75
C PRO A 198 22.46 -8.08 -2.77
N ILE A 199 22.50 -7.06 -1.91
CA ILE A 199 23.67 -6.20 -1.67
C ILE A 199 24.29 -6.44 -0.28
N THR A 200 23.73 -7.38 0.46
CA THR A 200 24.22 -7.89 1.74
C THR A 200 24.14 -9.40 1.71
N THR A 201 25.00 -10.06 2.47
CA THR A 201 25.12 -11.52 2.60
C THR A 201 25.37 -11.87 4.07
N ASP A 202 25.48 -13.16 4.37
CA ASP A 202 25.76 -13.77 5.69
C ASP A 202 24.54 -14.18 6.52
N ILE A 203 24.75 -15.30 7.22
CA ILE A 203 23.79 -15.93 8.12
C ILE A 203 23.79 -15.24 9.51
N ILE A 204 24.89 -14.56 9.87
CA ILE A 204 25.08 -13.93 11.18
C ILE A 204 25.18 -12.41 11.01
N TRP A 205 24.19 -11.70 11.56
CA TRP A 205 24.22 -10.24 11.65
C TRP A 205 24.77 -9.81 13.01
N PRO A 206 25.70 -8.83 13.07
CA PRO A 206 26.07 -8.24 14.35
C PRO A 206 24.84 -7.54 14.95
N ILE A 207 24.49 -7.97 16.17
CA ILE A 207 23.45 -7.36 17.02
C ILE A 207 23.99 -6.05 17.61
#